data_AF-A0A925GPS2-F1
#
_entry.id   AF-A0A925GPS2-F1
#
_cell.length_a   1.000
_cell.length_b   1.000
_cell.length_c   1.000
_cell.angle_alpha   90.00
_cell.angle_beta   90.00
_cell.angle_gamma   90.00
#
_symmetry.space_group_name_H-M   'P 1'
#
loop_
_entity.id
_entity.type
_entity.pdbx_description
1 polymer ?
#
loop_
_entity_poly.entity_id
_entity_poly.type
_entity_poly.pdbx_seq_one_letter_code
_entity_poly.pdbx_strand_id
1 'polypeptide(L)' 'SIKIDDLIKEITDEFQITTVVVTHDMNSVMSIGEYVMFLYQGHKLWEGDSSTITSSSVKELNDFIFANKLLRDMQGK' A
#
# COMPACT_ATOMS: atom_id res chain seq x y z
N SER A 1 0.95 -12.43 -0.63
CA SER A 1 0.15 -13.41 -1.38
C SER A 1 -0.17 -12.82 -2.75
N ILE A 2 0.85 -12.70 -3.62
CA ILE A 2 0.79 -11.87 -4.83
C ILE A 2 -0.36 -12.30 -5.76
N LYS A 3 -0.64 -13.61 -5.81
CA LYS A 3 -1.68 -14.18 -6.67
C LYS A 3 -3.10 -13.68 -6.41
N ILE A 4 -3.46 -13.28 -5.19
CA ILE A 4 -4.82 -12.80 -4.91
C ILE A 4 -4.95 -11.34 -5.33
N ASP A 5 -3.91 -10.54 -5.08
CA ASP A 5 -3.90 -9.12 -5.45
C ASP A 5 -4.01 -8.96 -6.97
N ASP A 6 -3.27 -9.78 -7.73
CA ASP A 6 -3.34 -9.78 -9.20
C ASP A 6 -4.74 -10.14 -9.71
N LEU A 7 -5.39 -11.15 -9.12
CA LEU A 7 -6.76 -11.53 -9.50
C LEU A 7 -7.78 -10.41 -9.20
N ILE A 8 -7.63 -9.72 -8.05
CA ILE A 8 -8.49 -8.58 -7.71
C ILE A 8 -8.32 -7.47 -8.75
N LYS A 9 -7.07 -7.17 -9.13
CA LYS A 9 -6.77 -6.16 -10.15
C LYS A 9 -7.33 -6.55 -11.51
N GLU A 10 -7.10 -7.78 -11.96
CA GLU A 10 -7.63 -8.28 -13.24
C GLU A 10 -9.15 -8.14 -13.32
N ILE A 11 -9.88 -8.58 -12.29
CA ILE A 11 -11.35 -8.46 -12.23
C ILE A 11 -11.79 -6.98 -12.19
N THR A 12 -11.06 -6.14 -11.46
CA THR A 12 -11.34 -4.70 -11.36
C THR A 12 -11.24 -4.04 -12.73
N ASP A 13 -10.17 -4.33 -13.46
CA ASP A 13 -9.89 -3.77 -14.79
C ASP A 13 -10.83 -4.37 -15.85
N GLU A 14 -11.06 -5.68 -15.84
CA GLU A 14 -11.93 -6.38 -16.80
C GLU A 14 -13.38 -5.88 -16.73
N PHE A 15 -13.91 -5.72 -15.51
CA PHE A 15 -15.31 -5.34 -15.30
C PHE A 15 -15.51 -3.86 -15.01
N GLN A 16 -14.44 -3.05 -15.03
CA GLN A 16 -14.47 -1.60 -14.74
C GLN A 16 -15.13 -1.29 -13.38
N ILE A 17 -14.79 -2.09 -12.36
CA ILE A 17 -15.36 -1.99 -11.02
C ILE A 17 -14.61 -0.93 -10.22
N THR A 18 -15.31 -0.12 -9.43
CA THR A 18 -14.63 0.65 -8.38
C THR A 18 -14.36 -0.26 -7.19
N THR A 19 -13.11 -0.67 -7.02
CA THR A 19 -12.69 -1.59 -5.96
C THR A 19 -11.97 -0.85 -4.83
N VAL A 20 -12.43 -1.05 -3.59
CA VAL A 20 -11.77 -0.52 -2.39
C VAL A 20 -11.18 -1.69 -1.61
N VAL A 21 -9.86 -1.67 -1.42
CA VAL A 21 -9.13 -2.69 -0.66
C VAL A 21 -8.64 -2.10 0.64
N VAL A 22 -8.99 -2.72 1.77
CA VAL A 22 -8.48 -2.36 3.10
C VAL A 22 -7.44 -3.40 3.51
N THR A 23 -6.19 -2.99 3.65
CA THR A 23 -5.09 -3.88 4.01
C THR A 23 -4.03 -3.16 4.83
N HIS A 24 -3.25 -3.95 5.57
CA HIS A 24 -2.03 -3.53 6.24
C HIS A 24 -0.76 -4.13 5.58
N ASP A 25 -0.92 -4.97 4.56
CA ASP A 25 0.19 -5.57 3.81
C ASP A 25 0.70 -4.58 2.76
N MET A 26 1.91 -4.07 2.98
CA MET A 26 2.55 -3.13 2.06
C MET A 26 2.87 -3.73 0.70
N ASN A 27 3.08 -5.05 0.59
CA ASN A 27 3.35 -5.65 -0.71
C ASN A 27 2.12 -5.54 -1.64
N SER A 28 0.92 -5.73 -1.09
CA SER A 28 -0.33 -5.57 -1.83
C SER A 28 -0.56 -4.10 -2.23
N VAL A 29 -0.32 -3.17 -1.30
CA VAL A 29 -0.42 -1.72 -1.57
C VAL A 29 0.53 -1.31 -2.70
N MET A 30 1.78 -1.79 -2.68
CA MET A 30 2.77 -1.48 -3.71
C MET A 30 2.45 -2.15 -5.07
N SER A 31 1.72 -3.26 -5.07
CA SER A 31 1.43 -4.03 -6.29
C SER A 31 0.21 -3.48 -7.04
N ILE A 32 -0.90 -3.27 -6.33
CA ILE A 32 -2.21 -2.95 -6.94
C ILE A 32 -2.80 -1.61 -6.47
N GLY A 33 -2.12 -0.89 -5.58
CA GLY A 33 -2.58 0.39 -5.07
C GLY A 33 -2.36 1.54 -6.05
N GLU A 34 -3.43 1.94 -6.73
CA GLU A 34 -3.44 3.13 -7.60
C GLU A 34 -3.64 4.42 -6.80
N TYR A 35 -4.64 4.40 -5.91
CA TYR A 35 -4.91 5.45 -4.94
C TYR A 35 -4.88 4.84 -3.54
N VAL A 36 -4.04 5.39 -2.68
CA VAL A 36 -3.78 4.86 -1.35
C VAL A 36 -4.09 5.92 -0.31
N MET A 37 -4.83 5.53 0.71
CA MET A 37 -5.14 6.37 1.87
C MET A 37 -4.65 5.68 3.14
N PHE A 38 -3.79 6.36 3.89
CA PHE A 38 -3.31 5.87 5.18
C PHE A 38 -4.11 6.49 6.32
N LEU A 39 -4.74 5.62 7.09
CA LEU A 39 -5.53 5.97 8.28
C LEU A 39 -4.77 5.56 9.54
N TYR A 40 -4.68 6.48 10.50
CA TYR A 40 -4.10 6.21 11.81
C TYR A 40 -4.93 6.91 12.89
N GLN A 41 -5.32 6.16 13.93
CA GLN A 41 -6.14 6.67 15.05
C GLN A 41 -7.42 7.40 14.60
N GLY A 42 -8.08 6.89 13.55
CA GLY A 42 -9.30 7.49 13.00
C GLY A 42 -9.08 8.73 12.12
N HIS A 43 -7.83 9.13 11.87
CA HIS A 43 -7.49 10.28 11.04
C HIS A 43 -6.80 9.84 9.74
N LYS A 44 -7.16 10.50 8.64
CA LYS A 44 -6.40 10.43 7.38
C LYS A 44 -5.11 11.22 7.54
N LEU A 45 -4.00 10.51 7.64
CA LEU A 45 -2.69 11.15 7.81
C LEU A 45 -1.93 11.29 6.49
N TRP A 46 -2.22 10.46 5.50
CA TRP A 46 -1.56 10.52 4.20
C TRP A 46 -2.47 10.00 3.08
N GLU A 47 -2.31 10.55 1.88
CA GLU A 47 -2.91 10.06 0.65
C GLU A 47 -1.96 10.27 -0.52
N GLY A 48 -2.02 9.37 -1.50
CA GLY A 48 -1.16 9.40 -2.68
C GLY A 48 -1.27 8.11 -3.46
N ASP A 49 -0.24 7.81 -4.24
CA ASP A 49 -0.11 6.55 -5.00
C ASP A 49 1.00 5.66 -4.42
N SER A 50 1.07 4.42 -4.89
CA SER A 50 2.10 3.46 -4.47
C SER A 50 3.55 3.92 -4.74
N SER A 51 3.79 4.83 -5.69
CA SER A 51 5.13 5.32 -5.99
C SER A 51 5.61 6.42 -5.02
N THR A 52 4.69 7.14 -4.40
CA THR A 52 4.97 8.26 -3.49
C THR A 52 4.95 7.88 -2.01
N ILE A 53 4.53 6.66 -1.69
CA ILE A 53 4.34 6.21 -0.30
C ILE A 53 5.65 6.15 0.50
N THR A 54 6.77 5.80 -0.15
CA THR A 54 8.09 5.65 0.49
C THR A 54 8.82 6.97 0.69
N SER A 55 8.38 8.05 0.05
CA SER A 55 8.94 9.39 0.18
C SER A 55 8.10 10.32 1.06
N SER A 56 7.12 9.77 1.77
CA SER A 56 6.26 10.54 2.67
C SER A 56 7.04 11.18 3.82
N SER A 57 6.65 12.39 4.20
CA SER A 57 7.13 13.05 5.41
C SER A 57 6.34 12.66 6.68
N VAL A 58 5.33 11.79 6.55
CA VAL A 58 4.45 11.39 7.66
C VAL A 58 5.15 10.32 8.50
N LYS A 59 5.48 10.68 9.75
CA LYS A 59 6.25 9.82 10.65
C LYS A 59 5.56 8.48 10.90
N GLU A 60 4.26 8.48 11.17
CA GLU A 60 3.49 7.28 11.48
C GLU A 60 3.43 6.31 10.31
N LEU A 61 3.29 6.84 9.09
CA LEU A 61 3.34 6.06 7.86
C LEU A 61 4.74 5.47 7.67
N ASN A 62 5.78 6.29 7.81
CA ASN A 62 7.16 5.83 7.71
C ASN A 62 7.43 4.71 8.73
N ASP A 63 7.12 4.92 10.02
CA ASP A 63 7.29 3.92 11.08
C ASP A 63 6.56 2.61 10.73
N PHE A 64 5.37 2.70 10.15
CA PHE A 64 4.59 1.54 9.70
C PHE A 64 5.25 0.79 8.52
N ILE A 65 5.77 1.51 7.52
CA ILE A 65 6.49 0.92 6.40
C ILE A 65 7.79 0.26 6.89
N PHE A 66 8.54 0.92 7.78
CA PHE A 66 9.81 0.43 8.33
C PHE A 66 9.66 -0.77 9.25
N ALA A 67 8.55 -0.86 9.99
CA ALA A 67 8.24 -2.04 10.81
C ALA A 67 7.91 -3.27 9.96
N ASN A 68 7.42 -3.07 8.73
CA ASN A 68 7.14 -4.15 7.79
C ASN A 68 8.44 -4.68 7.15
N LYS A 69 8.45 -5.98 6.87
CA LYS A 69 9.63 -6.78 6.45
C LYS A 69 10.40 -6.21 5.23
N LEU A 70 9.75 -5.38 4.43
CA LEU A 70 10.23 -4.80 3.17
C LEU A 70 11.54 -3.98 3.34
N LEU A 71 11.72 -3.26 4.46
CA LEU A 71 12.91 -2.42 4.68
C LEU A 71 14.05 -3.10 5.47
N ARG A 72 13.78 -4.23 6.16
CA ARG A 72 14.87 -5.08 6.69
C ARG A 72 15.72 -5.67 5.56
N ASP A 73 15.09 -6.00 4.42
CA ASP A 73 15.76 -6.61 3.28
C ASP A 73 16.49 -5.57 2.39
N MET A 74 16.14 -4.28 2.48
CA MET A 74 16.83 -3.18 1.78
C MET A 74 18.08 -2.65 2.52
N GLN A 75 18.23 -2.93 3.83
CA GLN A 75 19.44 -2.59 4.61
C GLN A 75 20.55 -3.66 4.51
N GLY A 76 20.29 -4.79 3.85
CA GLY A 76 21.24 -5.89 3.66
C GLY A 76 22.12 -5.79 2.41
N LYS A 77 22.12 -4.65 1.71
CA LYS A 77 23.01 -4.34 0.58
C LYS A 77 23.54 -2.91 0.67
#